data_AF-A0A1Y4HKE1-F1
#
_entry.id   AF-A0A1Y4HKE1-F1
#
_cell.length_a   1.000
_cell.length_b   1.000
_cell.length_c   1.000
_cell.angle_alpha   90.00
_cell.angle_beta   90.00
_cell.angle_gamma   90.00
#
_symmetry.space_group_name_H-M   'P 1'
#
loop_
_entity.id
_entity.type
_entity.pdbx_description
1 polymer ?
#
loop_
_entity_poly.entity_id
_entity_poly.type
_entity_poly.pdbx_seq_one_letter_code
_entity_poly.pdbx_strand_id
1 'polypeptide(L)'
;MKSKKKLSGNYIGNWIMYVIIQFPISSMLKVFLPPLNILLTGLTALLFLAYYIRNKFYLEQFLTGIYIAFTLLYNIWNWGFSYYEDNMLFYFPFLLLYFCFIRLNMGFAMDFIAKHKTYVDVVLLAWNVMVFISFFLSSSYVYEGETQGFVSFAGTTFLLSPMAIFAFVIAAIQYYMHRGFVYVLGLIIPSLCIFMGTTRTYLIVLLCAWLVFIYVMLDDKRKAIPVFLLIGMTFVLIVTVSPISEKFINAMDRSSTLSMDPLEAFTSGRSVFWSYDTAAIFRDSPFNIIFGHGVNWIFNLNRAQFGNPLWAHNDFIQILSDYGILGLGINLWAIYALFKDVFRNQRIHPLIILVLFCMWAFNAFFNMFYTYFCAALSYPFYLLLVRYDYAFKKLENG
;
A
#
# COMPACT_ATOMS: atom_id res chain seq x y z
N MET A 1 -33.50 4.05 10.88
CA MET A 1 -33.27 5.26 11.69
C MET A 1 -33.24 4.91 13.18
N LYS A 2 -32.07 4.55 13.71
CA LYS A 2 -31.71 4.43 15.15
C LYS A 2 -30.17 4.30 15.21
N SER A 3 -29.47 5.39 14.92
CA SER A 3 -28.01 5.55 15.09
C SER A 3 -27.60 7.03 14.93
N LYS A 4 -28.35 7.93 15.58
CA LYS A 4 -27.97 9.36 15.73
C LYS A 4 -27.43 9.64 17.14
N LYS A 5 -26.73 8.67 17.75
CA LYS A 5 -25.97 8.89 18.97
C LYS A 5 -24.49 8.59 18.68
N LYS A 6 -23.66 9.63 18.86
CA LYS A 6 -22.19 9.62 19.02
C LYS A 6 -21.27 9.83 17.80
N LEU A 7 -21.67 10.61 16.79
CA LEU A 7 -20.70 11.15 15.81
C LEU A 7 -19.97 12.42 16.31
N SER A 8 -20.48 13.08 17.36
CA SER A 8 -19.74 14.14 18.07
C SER A 8 -18.90 13.53 19.20
N GLY A 9 -17.58 13.43 18.99
CA GLY A 9 -16.63 13.19 20.09
C GLY A 9 -15.53 12.15 19.87
N ASN A 10 -15.28 11.66 18.65
CA ASN A 10 -14.09 10.83 18.39
C ASN A 10 -12.86 11.70 18.07
N TYR A 11 -12.42 12.49 19.05
CA TYR A 11 -11.30 13.42 18.90
C TYR A 11 -9.99 12.69 18.52
N ILE A 12 -9.74 11.51 19.10
CA ILE A 12 -8.56 10.69 18.76
C ILE A 12 -8.65 10.17 17.33
N GLY A 13 -9.82 9.72 16.88
CA GLY A 13 -10.04 9.31 15.50
C GLY A 13 -9.74 10.43 14.48
N ASN A 14 -10.09 11.68 14.81
CA ASN A 14 -9.75 12.82 13.95
C ASN A 14 -8.23 13.02 13.86
N TRP A 15 -7.50 12.95 14.98
CA TRP A 15 -6.04 13.04 14.96
C TRP A 15 -5.39 11.93 14.14
N ILE A 16 -5.86 10.70 14.29
CA ILE A 16 -5.41 9.58 13.46
C ILE A 16 -5.59 9.93 11.97
N MET A 17 -6.76 10.40 11.58
CA MET A 17 -7.04 10.75 10.19
C MET A 17 -6.21 11.94 9.68
N TYR A 18 -6.02 12.98 10.49
CA TYR A 18 -5.14 14.09 10.16
C TYR A 18 -3.72 13.59 9.83
N VAL A 19 -3.14 12.77 10.70
CA VAL A 19 -1.79 12.22 10.52
C VAL A 19 -1.74 11.27 9.31
N ILE A 20 -2.73 10.37 9.16
CA ILE A 20 -2.79 9.42 8.04
C ILE A 20 -2.77 10.14 6.68
N ILE A 21 -3.56 11.20 6.52
CA ILE A 21 -3.66 11.94 5.25
C ILE A 21 -2.35 12.66 4.91
N GLN A 22 -1.52 13.02 5.90
CA GLN A 22 -0.24 13.71 5.69
C GLN A 22 0.92 12.81 5.26
N PHE A 23 0.80 11.48 5.37
CA PHE A 23 1.93 10.58 5.11
C PHE A 23 2.59 10.72 3.73
N PRO A 24 1.88 11.00 2.62
CA PRO A 24 2.54 11.23 1.34
C PRO A 24 3.51 12.41 1.36
N ILE A 25 3.22 13.48 2.10
CA ILE A 25 4.11 14.64 2.25
C ILE A 25 5.28 14.29 3.16
N SER A 26 5.00 13.74 4.34
CA SER A 26 6.07 13.45 5.30
C SER A 26 7.03 12.37 4.82
N SER A 27 6.52 11.35 4.13
CA SER A 27 7.33 10.28 3.54
C SER A 27 8.23 10.81 2.43
N MET A 28 7.78 11.84 1.70
CA MET A 28 8.60 12.50 0.69
C MET A 28 9.69 13.38 1.33
N LEU A 29 9.38 14.07 2.42
CA LEU A 29 10.35 14.92 3.14
C LEU A 29 11.35 14.14 3.98
N LYS A 30 11.15 12.83 4.20
CA LYS A 30 12.03 12.01 5.06
C LYS A 30 13.49 11.99 4.61
N VAL A 31 13.75 12.15 3.30
CA VAL A 31 15.12 12.20 2.77
C VAL A 31 15.88 13.41 3.32
N PHE A 32 15.17 14.52 3.55
CA PHE A 32 15.73 15.75 4.12
C PHE A 32 15.59 15.82 5.64
N LEU A 33 14.58 15.16 6.20
CA LEU A 33 14.27 15.12 7.63
C LEU A 33 14.08 13.67 8.09
N PRO A 34 15.16 12.89 8.26
CA PRO A 34 15.07 11.45 8.57
C PRO A 34 14.18 11.10 9.77
N PRO A 35 14.20 11.87 10.90
CA PRO A 35 13.34 11.56 12.04
C PRO A 35 11.84 11.74 11.77
N LEU A 36 11.44 12.53 10.77
CA LEU A 36 10.04 12.93 10.57
C LEU A 36 9.11 11.74 10.40
N ASN A 37 9.51 10.75 9.59
CA ASN A 37 8.66 9.60 9.31
C ASN A 37 8.56 8.65 10.52
N ILE A 38 9.66 8.51 11.28
CA ILE A 38 9.68 7.73 12.52
C ILE A 38 8.78 8.38 13.57
N LEU A 39 8.89 9.71 13.73
CA LEU A 39 8.05 10.47 14.66
C LEU A 39 6.56 10.36 14.32
N LEU A 40 6.19 10.45 13.04
CA LEU A 40 4.78 10.31 12.63
C LEU A 40 4.28 8.87 12.75
N THR A 41 5.11 7.88 12.45
CA THR A 41 4.77 6.47 12.64
C THR A 41 4.56 6.17 14.13
N GLY A 42 5.48 6.61 14.99
CA GLY A 42 5.38 6.49 16.44
C GLY A 42 4.16 7.23 17.01
N LEU A 43 3.92 8.46 16.57
CA LEU A 43 2.71 9.22 16.94
C LEU A 43 1.44 8.48 16.53
N THR A 44 1.38 7.93 15.32
CA THR A 44 0.21 7.19 14.84
C THR A 44 0.00 5.91 15.65
N ALA A 45 1.06 5.19 16.01
CA ALA A 45 0.98 4.02 16.88
C ALA A 45 0.46 4.37 18.28
N LEU A 46 0.95 5.46 18.89
CA LEU A 46 0.45 5.98 20.16
C LEU A 46 -1.02 6.39 20.07
N LEU A 47 -1.44 7.02 18.97
CA LEU A 47 -2.83 7.39 18.75
C LEU A 47 -3.72 6.16 18.60
N PHE A 48 -3.28 5.09 17.93
CA PHE A 48 -4.01 3.83 17.89
C PHE A 48 -4.15 3.21 19.28
N LEU A 49 -3.07 3.17 20.07
CA LEU A 49 -3.13 2.66 21.43
C LEU A 49 -4.13 3.47 22.27
N ALA A 50 -4.05 4.80 22.24
CA ALA A 50 -5.00 5.68 22.94
C ALA A 50 -6.44 5.47 22.44
N TYR A 51 -6.63 5.25 21.14
CA TYR A 51 -7.92 4.98 20.54
C TYR A 51 -8.54 3.68 21.07
N TYR A 52 -7.77 2.59 21.13
CA TYR A 52 -8.26 1.28 21.59
C TYR A 52 -8.38 1.17 23.11
N ILE A 53 -7.56 1.88 23.88
CA ILE A 53 -7.75 1.97 25.34
C ILE A 53 -9.08 2.69 25.65
N ARG A 54 -9.39 3.76 24.92
CA ARG A 54 -10.61 4.56 25.15
C ARG A 54 -11.87 3.86 24.65
N ASN A 55 -11.79 3.13 23.55
CA ASN A 55 -12.91 2.42 22.96
C ASN A 55 -12.79 0.94 23.29
N LYS A 56 -13.66 0.41 24.15
CA LYS A 56 -13.67 -0.99 24.63
C LYS A 56 -13.10 -1.98 23.59
N PHE A 57 -12.10 -2.76 24.00
CA PHE A 57 -11.56 -3.86 23.20
C PHE A 57 -12.65 -4.91 22.97
N TYR A 58 -12.92 -5.27 21.71
CA TYR A 58 -13.52 -6.57 21.44
C TYR A 58 -12.42 -7.63 21.47
N LEU A 59 -12.82 -8.90 21.60
CA LEU A 59 -11.91 -10.04 21.68
C LEU A 59 -10.88 -10.04 20.54
N GLU A 60 -11.31 -9.68 19.33
CA GLU A 60 -10.45 -9.60 18.15
C GLU A 60 -9.29 -8.59 18.33
N GLN A 61 -9.57 -7.36 18.80
CA GLN A 61 -8.51 -6.36 19.01
C GLN A 61 -7.57 -6.76 20.14
N PHE A 62 -8.12 -7.40 21.18
CA PHE A 62 -7.32 -7.90 22.28
C PHE A 62 -6.35 -8.99 21.81
N LEU A 63 -6.81 -9.95 21.00
CA LEU A 63 -5.97 -11.00 20.42
C LEU A 63 -4.91 -10.42 19.46
N THR A 64 -5.28 -9.44 18.63
CA THR A 64 -4.31 -8.72 17.79
C THR A 64 -3.25 -8.01 18.64
N GLY A 65 -3.65 -7.38 19.75
CA GLY A 65 -2.73 -6.74 20.69
C GLY A 65 -1.76 -7.73 21.35
N ILE A 66 -2.25 -8.89 21.79
CA ILE A 66 -1.41 -9.97 22.32
C ILE A 66 -0.42 -10.45 21.26
N TYR A 67 -0.89 -10.67 20.03
CA TYR A 67 -0.03 -11.12 18.94
C TYR A 67 1.07 -10.10 18.64
N ILE A 68 0.75 -8.81 18.57
CA ILE A 68 1.73 -7.73 18.40
C ILE A 68 2.75 -7.71 19.56
N ALA A 69 2.29 -7.81 20.81
CA ALA A 69 3.20 -7.83 21.95
C ALA A 69 4.14 -9.04 21.90
N PHE A 70 3.61 -10.22 21.55
CA PHE A 70 4.38 -11.44 21.38
C PHE A 70 5.45 -11.29 20.28
N THR A 71 5.08 -10.80 19.08
CA THR A 71 6.05 -10.67 17.98
C THR A 71 7.13 -9.64 18.28
N LEU A 72 6.80 -8.52 18.94
CA LEU A 72 7.78 -7.54 19.39
C LEU A 72 8.76 -8.14 20.40
N LEU A 73 8.25 -8.81 21.45
CA LEU A 73 9.08 -9.45 22.47
C LEU A 73 9.96 -10.55 21.89
N TYR A 74 9.43 -11.37 20.97
CA TYR A 74 10.18 -12.42 20.28
C TYR A 74 11.34 -11.84 19.46
N ASN A 75 11.10 -10.75 18.73
CA ASN A 75 12.15 -10.08 17.96
C ASN A 75 13.19 -9.40 18.85
N ILE A 76 12.79 -8.84 19.99
CA ILE A 76 13.73 -8.27 20.96
C ILE A 76 14.59 -9.37 21.58
N TRP A 77 13.97 -10.48 21.96
CA TRP A 77 14.66 -11.64 22.54
C TRP A 77 15.72 -12.21 21.61
N ASN A 78 15.38 -12.40 20.32
CA ASN A 78 16.29 -13.00 19.35
C ASN A 78 17.38 -12.04 18.84
N TRP A 79 17.10 -10.74 18.75
CA TRP A 79 17.96 -9.80 18.02
C TRP A 79 18.47 -8.61 18.84
N GLY A 80 18.09 -8.49 20.12
CA GLY A 80 18.69 -7.54 21.05
C GLY A 80 18.63 -6.07 20.60
N PHE A 81 17.56 -5.65 19.91
CA PHE A 81 17.39 -4.33 19.29
C PHE A 81 18.37 -3.98 18.15
N SER A 82 19.11 -4.95 17.63
CA SER A 82 20.02 -4.74 16.49
C SER A 82 19.34 -5.23 15.21
N TYR A 83 18.66 -4.35 14.47
CA TYR A 83 17.96 -4.71 13.23
C TYR A 83 18.68 -4.19 11.98
N TYR A 84 18.56 -4.89 10.85
CA TYR A 84 19.01 -4.36 9.55
C TYR A 84 18.15 -3.15 9.13
N GLU A 85 16.85 -3.20 9.44
CA GLU A 85 15.88 -2.15 9.18
C GLU A 85 14.88 -2.08 10.33
N ASP A 86 15.01 -1.08 11.20
CA ASP A 86 14.19 -0.91 12.41
C ASP A 86 12.70 -0.83 12.09
N ASN A 87 12.33 -0.28 10.92
CA ASN A 87 10.93 -0.11 10.55
C ASN A 87 10.20 -1.46 10.33
N MET A 88 10.92 -2.55 10.00
CA MET A 88 10.34 -3.88 9.79
C MET A 88 9.63 -4.43 11.02
N LEU A 89 10.10 -4.05 12.21
CA LEU A 89 9.49 -4.40 13.49
C LEU A 89 8.10 -3.79 13.66
N PHE A 90 7.86 -2.63 13.05
CA PHE A 90 6.64 -1.84 13.25
C PHE A 90 5.62 -1.98 12.13
N TYR A 91 6.06 -2.25 10.88
CA TYR A 91 5.16 -2.26 9.73
C TYR A 91 4.00 -3.26 9.85
N PHE A 92 4.28 -4.49 10.23
CA PHE A 92 3.23 -5.51 10.31
C PHE A 92 2.27 -5.26 11.48
N PRO A 93 2.73 -4.99 12.72
CA PRO A 93 1.86 -4.53 13.81
C PRO A 93 0.99 -3.32 13.44
N PHE A 94 1.61 -2.32 12.80
CA PHE A 94 0.90 -1.12 12.36
C PHE A 94 -0.23 -1.46 11.39
N LEU A 95 0.03 -2.30 10.39
CA LEU A 95 -0.96 -2.72 9.41
C LEU A 95 -2.20 -3.31 10.08
N LEU A 96 -2.00 -4.21 11.05
CA LEU A 96 -3.10 -4.88 11.76
C LEU A 96 -3.95 -3.89 12.55
N LEU A 97 -3.31 -2.96 13.27
CA LEU A 97 -4.02 -1.89 14.00
C LEU A 97 -4.78 -0.97 13.04
N TYR A 98 -4.14 -0.56 11.95
CA TYR A 98 -4.75 0.33 10.98
C TYR A 98 -5.96 -0.30 10.28
N PHE A 99 -5.86 -1.54 9.82
CA PHE A 99 -6.99 -2.24 9.18
C PHE A 99 -8.14 -2.45 10.15
N CYS A 100 -7.84 -2.79 11.40
CA CYS A 100 -8.86 -2.87 12.42
C CYS A 100 -9.54 -1.52 12.67
N PHE A 101 -8.78 -0.42 12.69
CA PHE A 101 -9.31 0.93 12.86
C PHE A 101 -10.27 1.29 11.72
N ILE A 102 -9.88 1.05 10.46
CA ILE A 102 -10.74 1.34 9.30
C ILE A 102 -11.99 0.46 9.30
N ARG A 103 -11.89 -0.83 9.62
CA ARG A 103 -13.05 -1.74 9.72
C ARG A 103 -14.08 -1.23 10.72
N LEU A 104 -13.63 -0.75 11.89
CA LEU A 104 -14.51 -0.21 12.92
C LEU A 104 -15.05 1.19 12.59
N ASN A 105 -14.32 1.97 11.79
CA ASN A 105 -14.57 3.40 11.57
C ASN A 105 -14.78 3.79 10.10
N MET A 106 -15.17 2.86 9.23
CA MET A 106 -15.29 3.10 7.78
C MET A 106 -16.16 4.30 7.41
N GLY A 107 -17.32 4.47 8.09
CA GLY A 107 -18.20 5.61 7.88
C GLY A 107 -17.56 6.91 8.37
N PHE A 108 -16.95 6.87 9.56
CA PHE A 108 -16.23 8.00 10.13
C PHE A 108 -15.07 8.48 9.25
N ALA A 109 -14.30 7.57 8.64
CA ALA A 109 -13.19 7.93 7.75
C ALA A 109 -13.66 8.72 6.52
N MET A 110 -14.78 8.30 5.89
CA MET A 110 -15.37 9.02 4.76
C MET A 110 -16.01 10.35 5.19
N ASP A 111 -16.71 10.36 6.32
CA ASP A 111 -17.29 11.58 6.90
C ASP A 111 -16.19 12.61 7.25
N PHE A 112 -15.04 12.14 7.73
CA PHE A 112 -13.88 12.99 8.00
C PHE A 112 -13.39 13.67 6.71
N ILE A 113 -13.18 12.91 5.63
CA ILE A 113 -12.73 13.47 4.34
C ILE A 113 -13.73 14.51 3.82
N ALA A 114 -15.03 14.21 3.88
CA ALA A 114 -16.07 15.13 3.45
C ALA A 114 -16.14 16.41 4.30
N LYS A 115 -16.01 16.28 5.63
CA LYS A 115 -16.10 17.41 6.57
C LYS A 115 -14.85 18.28 6.58
N HIS A 116 -13.68 17.67 6.39
CA HIS A 116 -12.37 18.34 6.45
C HIS A 116 -11.81 18.63 5.05
N LYS A 117 -12.69 18.96 4.09
CA LYS A 117 -12.35 19.22 2.69
C LYS A 117 -11.12 20.12 2.52
N THR A 118 -11.12 21.31 3.12
CA THR A 118 -10.02 22.29 2.98
C THR A 118 -8.68 21.71 3.41
N TYR A 119 -8.65 20.94 4.50
CA TYR A 119 -7.42 20.31 4.95
C TYR A 119 -6.91 19.27 3.94
N VAL A 120 -7.80 18.40 3.45
CA VAL A 120 -7.45 17.39 2.46
C VAL A 120 -6.99 18.02 1.15
N ASP A 121 -7.66 19.09 0.70
CA ASP A 121 -7.27 19.86 -0.49
C ASP A 121 -5.88 20.48 -0.34
N VAL A 122 -5.57 21.06 0.83
CA VAL A 122 -4.24 21.65 1.09
C VAL A 122 -3.15 20.58 1.04
N VAL A 123 -3.39 19.41 1.63
CA VAL A 123 -2.44 18.29 1.60
C VAL A 123 -2.25 17.78 0.17
N LEU A 124 -3.33 17.57 -0.58
CA LEU A 124 -3.26 17.17 -1.99
C LEU A 124 -2.53 18.21 -2.84
N LEU A 125 -2.85 19.49 -2.68
CA LEU A 125 -2.23 20.58 -3.43
C LEU A 125 -0.74 20.65 -3.12
N ALA A 126 -0.36 20.61 -1.84
CA ALA A 126 1.04 20.64 -1.43
C ALA A 126 1.82 19.45 -2.02
N TRP A 127 1.28 18.24 -1.95
CA TRP A 127 1.91 17.07 -2.55
C TRP A 127 2.08 17.21 -4.07
N ASN A 128 1.02 17.60 -4.77
CA ASN A 128 1.03 17.76 -6.22
C ASN A 128 1.99 18.88 -6.67
N VAL A 129 2.02 20.02 -5.98
CA VAL A 129 2.93 21.13 -6.30
C VAL A 129 4.38 20.71 -6.08
N MET A 130 4.69 20.03 -4.97
CA MET A 130 6.06 19.55 -4.73
C MET A 130 6.53 18.58 -5.82
N VAL A 131 5.71 17.61 -6.20
CA VAL A 131 6.03 16.66 -7.28
C VAL A 131 6.09 17.36 -8.64
N PHE A 132 5.21 18.31 -8.90
CA PHE A 132 5.22 19.05 -10.16
C PHE A 132 6.49 19.87 -10.32
N ILE A 133 6.89 20.61 -9.28
CA ILE A 133 8.15 21.37 -9.29
C ILE A 133 9.34 20.43 -9.49
N SER A 134 9.33 19.26 -8.86
CA SER A 134 10.47 18.34 -8.91
C SER A 134 10.68 17.71 -10.30
N PHE A 135 9.67 17.66 -11.19
CA PHE A 135 9.87 17.26 -12.59
C PHE A 135 10.89 18.12 -13.33
N PHE A 136 11.06 19.38 -12.94
CA PHE A 136 11.98 20.30 -13.61
C PHE A 136 13.38 20.32 -12.98
N LEU A 137 13.62 19.50 -11.95
CA LEU A 137 14.89 19.43 -11.25
C LEU A 137 15.64 18.17 -11.67
N SER A 138 16.88 18.32 -12.16
CA SER A 138 17.74 17.20 -12.52
C SER A 138 18.03 16.27 -11.33
N SER A 139 18.08 16.82 -10.11
CA SER A 139 18.27 16.07 -8.87
C SER A 139 17.15 15.07 -8.57
N SER A 140 15.99 15.20 -9.22
CA SER A 140 14.84 14.31 -9.06
C SER A 140 14.95 13.03 -9.91
N TYR A 141 16.04 12.86 -10.67
CA TYR A 141 16.24 11.73 -11.57
C TYR A 141 17.48 10.93 -11.17
N VAL A 142 17.27 9.73 -10.63
CA VAL A 142 18.33 8.89 -10.06
C VAL A 142 18.39 7.55 -10.79
N TYR A 143 19.58 7.01 -10.93
CA TYR A 143 19.78 5.65 -11.46
C TYR A 143 19.42 4.60 -10.40
N GLU A 144 18.47 3.74 -10.74
CA GLU A 144 18.08 2.59 -9.92
C GLU A 144 18.41 1.30 -10.68
N GLY A 145 19.65 0.84 -10.48
CA GLY A 145 20.28 -0.15 -11.33
C GLY A 145 20.78 0.51 -12.62
N GLU A 146 20.39 -0.03 -13.76
CA GLU A 146 20.89 0.40 -15.07
C GLU A 146 20.10 1.55 -15.71
N THR A 147 19.02 2.01 -15.06
CA THR A 147 18.04 2.91 -15.67
C THR A 147 17.75 4.09 -14.77
N GLN A 148 17.75 5.29 -15.36
CA GLN A 148 17.40 6.51 -14.66
C GLN A 148 15.88 6.63 -14.54
N GLY A 149 15.39 6.96 -13.35
CA GLY A 149 13.98 7.19 -13.09
C GLY A 149 13.71 8.42 -12.27
N PHE A 150 12.50 8.93 -12.41
CA PHE A 150 12.00 10.03 -11.59
C PHE A 150 11.69 9.56 -10.17
N VAL A 151 12.43 10.06 -9.19
CA VAL A 151 12.30 9.77 -7.76
C VAL A 151 11.77 10.95 -6.95
N SER A 152 11.59 12.12 -7.58
CA SER A 152 11.20 13.36 -6.89
C SER A 152 12.09 13.59 -5.65
N PHE A 153 11.52 14.12 -4.59
CA PHE A 153 12.17 14.28 -3.28
C PHE A 153 12.19 13.00 -2.44
N ALA A 154 11.56 11.90 -2.90
CA ALA A 154 11.46 10.67 -2.13
C ALA A 154 12.74 9.81 -2.18
N GLY A 155 13.68 10.13 -3.07
CA GLY A 155 14.99 9.48 -3.19
C GLY A 155 14.97 8.13 -3.93
N THR A 156 13.85 7.41 -3.94
CA THR A 156 13.67 6.17 -4.71
C THR A 156 12.26 6.06 -5.30
N THR A 157 12.13 5.35 -6.43
CA THR A 157 10.83 5.12 -7.07
C THR A 157 9.98 4.17 -6.23
N PHE A 158 10.62 3.24 -5.54
CA PHE A 158 9.98 2.30 -4.61
C PHE A 158 9.23 3.01 -3.49
N LEU A 159 9.70 4.18 -3.04
CA LEU A 159 9.01 5.00 -2.04
C LEU A 159 8.00 5.95 -2.68
N LEU A 160 8.37 6.57 -3.81
CA LEU A 160 7.55 7.56 -4.50
C LEU A 160 6.23 6.99 -5.02
N SER A 161 6.26 5.84 -5.69
CA SER A 161 5.07 5.24 -6.29
C SER A 161 3.97 4.87 -5.27
N PRO A 162 4.26 4.30 -4.09
CA PRO A 162 3.28 4.16 -3.01
C PRO A 162 2.63 5.48 -2.59
N MET A 163 3.42 6.55 -2.48
CA MET A 163 2.90 7.88 -2.13
C MET A 163 1.99 8.42 -3.24
N ALA A 164 2.36 8.21 -4.50
CA ALA A 164 1.55 8.59 -5.65
C ALA A 164 0.21 7.85 -5.69
N ILE A 165 0.18 6.54 -5.42
CA ILE A 165 -1.08 5.78 -5.32
C ILE A 165 -1.96 6.27 -4.16
N PHE A 166 -1.36 6.64 -3.04
CA PHE A 166 -2.11 7.28 -1.95
C PHE A 166 -2.69 8.63 -2.39
N ALA A 167 -1.87 9.53 -2.95
CA ALA A 167 -2.34 10.83 -3.42
C ALA A 167 -3.47 10.68 -4.45
N PHE A 168 -3.34 9.70 -5.36
CA PHE A 168 -4.34 9.36 -6.36
C PHE A 168 -5.69 9.02 -5.73
N VAL A 169 -5.75 8.12 -4.74
CA VAL A 169 -7.04 7.72 -4.17
C VAL A 169 -7.73 8.85 -3.41
N ILE A 170 -6.96 9.71 -2.74
CA ILE A 170 -7.53 10.87 -2.06
C ILE A 170 -8.05 11.88 -3.08
N ALA A 171 -7.33 12.13 -4.18
CA ALA A 171 -7.81 12.95 -5.28
C ALA A 171 -9.06 12.35 -5.95
N ALA A 172 -9.12 11.03 -6.11
CA ALA A 172 -10.28 10.31 -6.66
C ALA A 172 -11.52 10.45 -5.76
N ILE A 173 -11.36 10.35 -4.44
CA ILE A 173 -12.43 10.58 -3.47
C ILE A 173 -12.91 12.03 -3.53
N GLN A 174 -11.99 13.00 -3.56
CA GLN A 174 -12.34 14.42 -3.66
C GLN A 174 -13.07 14.75 -4.96
N TYR A 175 -12.62 14.18 -6.10
CA TYR A 175 -13.33 14.29 -7.37
C TYR A 175 -14.73 13.69 -7.29
N TYR A 176 -14.88 12.50 -6.70
CA TYR A 176 -16.17 11.85 -6.54
C TYR A 176 -17.15 12.72 -5.73
N MET A 177 -16.68 13.33 -4.64
CA MET A 177 -17.50 14.14 -3.73
C MET A 177 -17.83 15.55 -4.26
N HIS A 178 -16.92 16.19 -5.00
CA HIS A 178 -17.03 17.62 -5.31
C HIS A 178 -16.96 17.97 -6.80
N ARG A 179 -16.61 17.02 -7.68
CA ARG A 179 -16.62 17.18 -9.15
C ARG A 179 -15.82 18.37 -9.70
N GLY A 180 -14.73 18.75 -9.03
CA GLY A 180 -13.85 19.85 -9.47
C GLY A 180 -12.76 19.40 -10.45
N PHE A 181 -12.52 20.19 -11.51
CA PHE A 181 -11.44 19.93 -12.49
C PHE A 181 -10.04 19.87 -11.85
N VAL A 182 -9.81 20.64 -10.77
CA VAL A 182 -8.54 20.62 -10.02
C VAL A 182 -8.19 19.21 -9.54
N TYR A 183 -9.18 18.38 -9.21
CA TYR A 183 -8.93 17.00 -8.79
C TYR A 183 -8.51 16.10 -9.94
N VAL A 184 -8.92 16.39 -11.18
CA VAL A 184 -8.42 15.68 -12.37
C VAL A 184 -6.93 15.94 -12.55
N LEU A 185 -6.49 17.19 -12.39
CA LEU A 185 -5.05 17.52 -12.35
C LEU A 185 -4.34 16.76 -11.22
N GLY A 186 -4.99 16.65 -10.06
CA GLY A 186 -4.51 15.87 -8.92
C GLY A 186 -4.43 14.35 -9.16
N LEU A 187 -5.07 13.80 -10.19
CA LEU A 187 -4.93 12.40 -10.62
C LEU A 187 -3.81 12.22 -11.65
N ILE A 188 -3.59 13.23 -12.49
CA ILE A 188 -2.59 13.21 -13.56
C ILE A 188 -1.17 13.23 -12.98
N ILE A 189 -0.88 14.10 -12.02
CA ILE A 189 0.48 14.23 -11.45
C ILE A 189 0.98 12.91 -10.80
N PRO A 190 0.22 12.23 -9.92
CA PRO A 190 0.62 10.93 -9.41
C PRO A 190 0.78 9.87 -10.51
N SER A 191 -0.02 9.94 -11.58
CA SER A 191 0.09 9.02 -12.72
C SER A 191 1.41 9.23 -13.48
N LEU A 192 1.72 10.47 -13.85
CA LEU A 192 2.96 10.84 -14.54
C LEU A 192 4.19 10.44 -13.73
N CYS A 193 4.13 10.67 -12.42
CA CYS A 193 5.16 10.29 -11.47
C CYS A 193 5.49 8.77 -11.52
N ILE A 194 4.49 7.90 -11.66
CA ILE A 194 4.70 6.45 -11.79
C ILE A 194 5.22 6.09 -13.18
N PHE A 195 4.69 6.71 -14.25
CA PHE A 195 5.16 6.47 -15.62
C PHE A 195 6.61 6.88 -15.85
N MET A 196 7.06 7.94 -15.18
CA MET A 196 8.45 8.43 -15.24
C MET A 196 9.38 7.72 -14.23
N GLY A 197 8.81 6.94 -13.31
CA GLY A 197 9.56 6.08 -12.39
C GLY A 197 10.06 4.81 -13.06
N THR A 198 10.67 3.93 -12.28
CA THR A 198 11.27 2.69 -12.80
C THR A 198 10.60 1.40 -12.31
N THR A 199 9.56 1.50 -11.47
CA THR A 199 8.91 0.34 -10.86
C THR A 199 7.75 -0.19 -11.70
N ARG A 200 8.00 -1.31 -12.40
CA ARG A 200 7.00 -2.04 -13.19
C ARG A 200 5.80 -2.47 -12.36
N THR A 201 5.99 -2.76 -11.07
CA THR A 201 4.90 -3.17 -10.18
C THR A 201 3.83 -2.09 -10.08
N TYR A 202 4.24 -0.83 -9.94
CA TYR A 202 3.30 0.27 -9.75
C TYR A 202 2.59 0.72 -11.03
N LEU A 203 3.05 0.31 -12.22
CA LEU A 203 2.25 0.48 -13.44
C LEU A 203 0.95 -0.33 -13.36
N ILE A 204 1.03 -1.59 -12.93
CA ILE A 204 -0.15 -2.45 -12.80
C ILE A 204 -1.05 -1.95 -11.67
N VAL A 205 -0.45 -1.51 -10.55
CA VAL A 205 -1.21 -0.89 -9.45
C VAL A 205 -1.90 0.41 -9.92
N LEU A 206 -1.24 1.23 -10.73
CA LEU A 206 -1.82 2.45 -11.32
C LEU A 206 -2.96 2.12 -12.30
N LEU A 207 -2.80 1.10 -13.14
CA LEU A 207 -3.89 0.62 -14.00
C LEU A 207 -5.10 0.22 -13.13
N CYS A 208 -4.90 -0.57 -12.09
CA CYS A 208 -5.98 -0.91 -11.16
C CYS A 208 -6.62 0.32 -10.51
N ALA A 209 -5.82 1.31 -10.10
CA ALA A 209 -6.31 2.56 -9.53
C ALA A 209 -7.22 3.34 -10.50
N TRP A 210 -6.82 3.45 -11.77
CA TRP A 210 -7.65 4.05 -12.82
C TRP A 210 -8.91 3.25 -13.11
N LEU A 211 -8.83 1.92 -13.15
CA LEU A 211 -9.99 1.05 -13.33
C LEU A 211 -10.99 1.22 -12.18
N VAL A 212 -10.52 1.36 -10.92
CA VAL A 212 -11.39 1.66 -9.78
C VAL A 212 -12.04 3.03 -9.93
N PHE A 213 -11.25 4.07 -10.26
CA PHE A 213 -11.76 5.42 -10.46
C PHE A 213 -12.83 5.46 -11.55
N ILE A 214 -12.54 4.89 -12.73
CA ILE A 214 -13.49 4.89 -13.84
C ILE A 214 -14.72 4.05 -13.51
N TYR A 215 -14.55 2.92 -12.83
CA TYR A 215 -15.67 2.10 -12.37
C TYR A 215 -16.66 2.89 -11.50
N VAL A 216 -16.18 3.68 -10.54
CA VAL A 216 -17.08 4.49 -9.69
C VAL A 216 -17.71 5.65 -10.47
N MET A 217 -17.07 6.10 -11.57
CA MET A 217 -17.63 7.12 -12.45
C MET A 217 -18.69 6.58 -13.43
N LEU A 218 -18.77 5.26 -13.64
CA LEU A 218 -19.80 4.68 -14.51
C LEU A 218 -21.18 4.72 -13.85
N ASP A 219 -22.15 5.26 -14.57
CA ASP A 219 -23.56 5.18 -14.21
C ASP A 219 -24.05 3.74 -14.27
N ASP A 220 -23.85 3.10 -15.42
CA ASP A 220 -24.19 1.70 -15.68
C ASP A 220 -22.97 0.78 -15.54
N LYS A 221 -22.96 -0.04 -14.48
CA LYS A 221 -21.87 -0.99 -14.20
C LYS A 221 -21.78 -2.13 -15.21
N ARG A 222 -22.78 -2.36 -16.06
CA ARG A 222 -22.72 -3.35 -17.16
C ARG A 222 -21.71 -2.95 -18.23
N LYS A 223 -21.45 -1.65 -18.38
CA LYS A 223 -20.43 -1.11 -19.28
C LYS A 223 -19.00 -1.24 -18.76
N ALA A 224 -18.81 -1.76 -17.54
CA ALA A 224 -17.48 -1.85 -16.94
C ALA A 224 -16.51 -2.70 -17.76
N ILE A 225 -16.94 -3.86 -18.28
CA ILE A 225 -16.08 -4.76 -19.07
C ILE A 225 -15.53 -4.06 -20.34
N PRO A 226 -16.37 -3.55 -21.27
CA PRO A 226 -15.85 -2.92 -22.49
C PRO A 226 -15.01 -1.67 -22.19
N VAL A 227 -15.37 -0.89 -21.17
CA VAL A 227 -14.59 0.28 -20.75
C VAL A 227 -13.23 -0.14 -20.19
N PHE A 228 -13.15 -1.20 -19.38
CA PHE A 228 -11.90 -1.72 -18.83
C PHE A 228 -10.99 -2.25 -19.93
N LEU A 229 -11.54 -2.93 -20.95
CA LEU A 229 -10.76 -3.37 -22.11
C LEU A 229 -10.18 -2.18 -22.88
N LEU A 230 -10.98 -1.14 -23.11
CA LEU A 230 -10.50 0.09 -23.76
C LEU A 230 -9.36 0.74 -22.97
N ILE A 231 -9.54 0.93 -21.66
CA ILE A 231 -8.51 1.50 -20.79
C ILE A 231 -7.26 0.63 -20.78
N GLY A 232 -7.42 -0.70 -20.70
CA GLY A 232 -6.30 -1.64 -20.75
C GLY A 232 -5.49 -1.50 -22.05
N MET A 233 -6.16 -1.39 -23.20
CA MET A 233 -5.49 -1.17 -24.48
C MET A 233 -4.78 0.19 -24.54
N THR A 234 -5.45 1.26 -24.10
CA THR A 234 -4.82 2.60 -24.03
C THR A 234 -3.63 2.60 -23.09
N PHE A 235 -3.72 1.91 -21.95
CA PHE A 235 -2.64 1.81 -20.98
C PHE A 235 -1.42 1.08 -21.58
N VAL A 236 -1.64 -0.04 -22.27
CA VAL A 236 -0.57 -0.76 -22.98
C VAL A 236 0.09 0.16 -24.01
N LEU A 237 -0.68 0.88 -24.81
CA LEU A 237 -0.14 1.83 -25.79
C LEU A 237 0.73 2.90 -25.11
N ILE A 238 0.27 3.50 -24.01
CA ILE A 238 1.04 4.50 -23.25
C ILE A 238 2.34 3.90 -22.71
N VAL A 239 2.28 2.70 -22.12
CA VAL A 239 3.47 2.02 -21.61
C VAL A 239 4.48 1.79 -22.74
N THR A 240 4.04 1.33 -23.91
CA THR A 240 4.93 1.06 -25.05
C THR A 240 5.62 2.28 -25.63
N VAL A 241 5.04 3.48 -25.49
CA VAL A 241 5.65 4.74 -25.97
C VAL A 241 6.40 5.51 -24.88
N SER A 242 6.34 5.04 -23.63
CA SER A 242 6.95 5.72 -22.49
C SER A 242 8.35 5.18 -22.16
N PRO A 243 9.19 5.92 -21.42
CA PRO A 243 10.55 5.48 -21.05
C PRO A 243 10.60 4.13 -20.30
N ILE A 244 9.52 3.75 -19.60
CA ILE A 244 9.48 2.47 -18.88
C ILE A 244 9.45 1.25 -19.82
N SER A 245 9.13 1.44 -21.10
CA SER A 245 9.21 0.38 -22.13
C SER A 245 10.62 -0.20 -22.23
N GLU A 246 11.66 0.63 -22.08
CA GLU A 246 13.05 0.20 -22.09
C GLU A 246 13.32 -0.82 -20.97
N LYS A 247 12.67 -0.70 -19.81
CA LYS A 247 12.81 -1.71 -18.74
C LYS A 247 12.16 -3.05 -19.09
N PHE A 248 11.08 -3.05 -19.87
CA PHE A 248 10.47 -4.30 -20.34
C PHE A 248 11.35 -4.94 -21.40
N ILE A 249 11.88 -4.15 -22.34
CA ILE A 249 12.83 -4.60 -23.37
C ILE A 249 14.09 -5.18 -22.71
N ASN A 250 14.74 -4.43 -21.82
CA ASN A 250 15.95 -4.89 -21.12
C ASN A 250 15.72 -6.14 -20.25
N ALA A 251 14.49 -6.36 -19.76
CA ALA A 251 14.15 -7.59 -19.05
C ALA A 251 13.97 -8.77 -20.02
N MET A 252 13.27 -8.56 -21.14
CA MET A 252 13.13 -9.58 -22.18
C MET A 252 14.49 -9.94 -22.80
N ASP A 253 15.34 -8.95 -23.03
CA ASP A 253 16.70 -9.13 -23.56
C ASP A 253 17.58 -9.93 -22.61
N ARG A 254 17.46 -9.72 -21.29
CA ARG A 254 18.17 -10.56 -20.31
C ARG A 254 17.72 -12.03 -20.37
N SER A 255 16.45 -12.29 -20.58
CA SER A 255 15.95 -13.66 -20.76
C SER A 255 16.49 -14.31 -22.04
N SER A 256 16.56 -13.55 -23.13
CA SER A 256 17.01 -14.07 -24.44
C SER A 256 18.54 -14.19 -24.57
N THR A 257 19.30 -13.27 -23.97
CA THR A 257 20.77 -13.19 -24.12
C THR A 257 21.57 -13.91 -23.04
N LEU A 258 21.08 -13.93 -21.79
CA LEU A 258 21.77 -14.54 -20.65
C LEU A 258 21.23 -15.93 -20.29
N SER A 259 20.31 -16.48 -21.11
CA SER A 259 19.60 -17.74 -20.84
C SER A 259 18.93 -17.79 -19.45
N MET A 260 18.58 -16.62 -18.89
CA MET A 260 17.81 -16.53 -17.65
C MET A 260 16.36 -16.95 -17.89
N ASP A 261 15.78 -17.63 -16.91
CA ASP A 261 14.34 -17.94 -16.90
C ASP A 261 13.54 -16.62 -17.04
N PRO A 262 12.54 -16.55 -17.94
CA PRO A 262 11.65 -15.40 -18.05
C PRO A 262 11.12 -14.85 -16.70
N LEU A 263 10.86 -15.72 -15.72
CA LEU A 263 10.41 -15.29 -14.39
C LEU A 263 11.54 -14.59 -13.60
N GLU A 264 12.77 -15.07 -13.72
CA GLU A 264 13.95 -14.44 -13.13
C GLU A 264 14.18 -13.05 -13.73
N ALA A 265 14.13 -12.94 -15.05
CA ALA A 265 14.30 -11.67 -15.73
C ALA A 265 13.15 -10.68 -15.40
N PHE A 266 11.91 -11.16 -15.34
CA PHE A 266 10.76 -10.34 -14.96
C PHE A 266 10.84 -9.85 -13.51
N THR A 267 11.28 -10.71 -12.59
CA THR A 267 11.41 -10.36 -11.17
C THR A 267 12.69 -9.62 -10.84
N SER A 268 13.58 -9.38 -11.81
CA SER A 268 14.93 -8.82 -11.59
C SER A 268 15.80 -9.70 -10.68
N GLY A 269 15.76 -11.02 -10.88
CA GLY A 269 16.54 -12.00 -10.11
C GLY A 269 15.89 -12.46 -8.81
N ARG A 270 14.74 -11.89 -8.43
CA ARG A 270 14.15 -12.14 -7.10
C ARG A 270 13.59 -13.55 -6.93
N SER A 271 13.11 -14.17 -8.01
CA SER A 271 12.63 -15.55 -7.97
C SER A 271 13.70 -16.56 -7.51
N VAL A 272 14.99 -16.28 -7.74
CA VAL A 272 16.10 -17.16 -7.32
C VAL A 272 16.16 -17.23 -5.80
N PHE A 273 16.27 -16.08 -5.12
CA PHE A 273 16.29 -16.09 -3.66
C PHE A 273 14.94 -16.42 -3.04
N TRP A 274 13.80 -16.15 -3.71
CA TRP A 274 12.49 -16.64 -3.24
C TRP A 274 12.44 -18.15 -3.07
N SER A 275 12.97 -18.89 -4.06
CA SER A 275 13.02 -20.35 -4.02
C SER A 275 13.91 -20.84 -2.88
N TYR A 276 15.05 -20.18 -2.68
CA TYR A 276 16.01 -20.49 -1.62
C TYR A 276 15.43 -20.21 -0.23
N ASP A 277 14.90 -19.00 -0.02
CA ASP A 277 14.29 -18.54 1.22
C ASP A 277 13.15 -19.49 1.63
N THR A 278 12.25 -19.80 0.70
CA THR A 278 11.12 -20.71 0.95
C THR A 278 11.60 -22.10 1.35
N ALA A 279 12.60 -22.64 0.64
CA ALA A 279 13.16 -23.96 0.97
C ALA A 279 13.86 -23.97 2.34
N ALA A 280 14.56 -22.89 2.70
CA ALA A 280 15.22 -22.76 3.99
C ALA A 280 14.19 -22.70 5.13
N ILE A 281 13.12 -21.92 4.99
CA ILE A 281 12.05 -21.80 5.99
C ILE A 281 11.44 -23.17 6.31
N PHE A 282 11.07 -23.96 5.29
CA PHE A 282 10.39 -25.24 5.50
C PHE A 282 11.32 -26.40 5.92
N ARG A 283 12.64 -26.20 5.91
CA ARG A 283 13.61 -27.18 6.43
C ARG A 283 13.97 -26.95 7.90
N ASP A 284 13.51 -25.85 8.48
CA ASP A 284 13.78 -25.51 9.88
C ASP A 284 12.86 -26.28 10.85
N SER A 285 13.02 -26.01 12.15
CA SER A 285 12.22 -26.59 13.21
C SER A 285 10.72 -26.28 13.06
N PRO A 286 9.83 -27.19 13.50
CA PRO A 286 8.38 -26.94 13.49
C PRO A 286 7.97 -25.66 14.21
N PHE A 287 8.70 -25.26 15.26
CA PHE A 287 8.45 -24.01 15.98
C PHE A 287 8.66 -22.79 15.06
N ASN A 288 9.79 -22.73 14.35
CA ASN A 288 10.10 -21.63 13.44
C ASN A 288 9.19 -21.60 12.21
N ILE A 289 8.72 -22.75 11.73
CA ILE A 289 7.72 -22.78 10.64
C ILE A 289 6.40 -22.14 11.09
N ILE A 290 5.99 -22.34 12.35
CA ILE A 290 4.72 -21.82 12.88
C ILE A 290 4.82 -20.34 13.25
N PHE A 291 5.88 -19.94 13.99
CA PHE A 291 6.01 -18.62 14.60
C PHE A 291 7.00 -17.69 13.89
N GLY A 292 7.77 -18.21 12.93
CA GLY A 292 8.79 -17.48 12.21
C GLY A 292 10.11 -17.38 12.96
N HIS A 293 11.08 -16.77 12.28
CA HIS A 293 12.46 -16.61 12.74
C HIS A 293 12.77 -15.19 13.22
N GLY A 294 11.82 -14.27 13.08
CA GLY A 294 12.00 -12.85 13.35
C GLY A 294 12.64 -12.07 12.18
N VAL A 295 12.51 -10.74 12.23
CA VAL A 295 12.66 -9.82 11.09
C VAL A 295 14.06 -9.76 10.47
N ASN A 296 15.09 -10.20 11.19
CA ASN A 296 16.48 -10.19 10.69
C ASN A 296 16.90 -11.49 10.02
N TRP A 297 16.16 -12.58 10.20
CA TRP A 297 16.65 -13.91 9.83
C TRP A 297 16.88 -14.02 8.33
N ILE A 298 15.93 -13.55 7.51
CA ILE A 298 16.04 -13.64 6.05
C ILE A 298 17.23 -12.82 5.51
N PHE A 299 17.53 -11.68 6.15
CA PHE A 299 18.69 -10.86 5.80
C PHE A 299 19.99 -11.63 6.08
N ASN A 300 20.07 -12.30 7.22
CA ASN A 300 21.24 -13.11 7.57
C ASN A 300 21.39 -14.33 6.65
N LEU A 301 20.28 -14.99 6.34
CA LEU A 301 20.23 -16.10 5.40
C LEU A 301 20.76 -15.69 4.02
N ASN A 302 20.20 -14.61 3.46
CA ASN A 302 20.61 -14.12 2.15
C ASN A 302 22.03 -13.54 2.15
N ARG A 303 22.49 -12.95 3.27
CA ARG A 303 23.88 -12.52 3.39
C ARG A 303 24.85 -13.69 3.36
N ALA A 304 24.51 -14.80 3.99
CA ALA A 304 25.34 -16.00 3.98
C ALA A 304 25.40 -16.66 2.58
N GLN A 305 24.28 -16.68 1.85
CA GLN A 305 24.18 -17.36 0.56
C GLN A 305 24.62 -16.49 -0.63
N PHE A 306 24.20 -15.22 -0.65
CA PHE A 306 24.35 -14.30 -1.78
C PHE A 306 25.30 -13.13 -1.49
N GLY A 307 25.91 -13.08 -0.29
CA GLY A 307 26.86 -12.04 0.12
C GLY A 307 26.23 -10.70 0.49
N ASN A 308 24.91 -10.54 0.34
CA ASN A 308 24.19 -9.30 0.60
C ASN A 308 22.98 -9.54 1.52
N PRO A 309 22.71 -8.67 2.51
CA PRO A 309 21.53 -8.77 3.36
C PRO A 309 20.28 -8.35 2.57
N LEU A 310 19.65 -9.31 1.91
CA LEU A 310 18.46 -9.10 1.08
C LEU A 310 17.19 -9.55 1.83
N TRP A 311 16.15 -8.74 1.77
CA TRP A 311 14.79 -9.15 2.10
C TRP A 311 14.07 -9.77 0.91
N ALA A 312 12.92 -10.41 1.15
CA ALA A 312 12.23 -11.16 0.12
C ALA A 312 11.62 -10.28 -0.98
N HIS A 313 11.35 -8.99 -0.78
CA HIS A 313 10.56 -8.22 -1.77
C HIS A 313 9.18 -8.84 -2.12
N ASN A 314 8.69 -9.75 -1.29
CA ASN A 314 7.44 -10.48 -1.42
C ASN A 314 6.82 -10.63 -0.02
N ASP A 315 5.61 -10.13 0.18
CA ASP A 315 4.93 -10.13 1.48
C ASP A 315 4.74 -11.54 2.03
N PHE A 316 4.40 -12.51 1.17
CA PHE A 316 4.09 -13.86 1.59
C PHE A 316 5.33 -14.56 2.13
N ILE A 317 6.45 -14.44 1.42
CA ILE A 317 7.73 -15.04 1.84
C ILE A 317 8.29 -14.30 3.05
N GLN A 318 8.26 -12.96 3.04
CA GLN A 318 8.78 -12.18 4.16
C GLN A 318 7.98 -12.43 5.43
N ILE A 319 6.64 -12.38 5.39
CA ILE A 319 5.81 -12.63 6.57
C ILE A 319 5.96 -14.07 7.04
N LEU A 320 6.03 -15.03 6.11
CA LEU A 320 6.29 -16.42 6.46
C LEU A 320 7.64 -16.59 7.16
N SER A 321 8.67 -15.88 6.70
CA SER A 321 9.99 -15.88 7.33
C SER A 321 9.99 -15.21 8.71
N ASP A 322 9.40 -14.01 8.81
CA ASP A 322 9.49 -13.18 10.00
C ASP A 322 8.55 -13.66 11.11
N TYR A 323 7.37 -14.17 10.73
CA TYR A 323 6.23 -14.42 11.61
C TYR A 323 5.58 -15.81 11.42
N GLY A 324 6.12 -16.64 10.54
CA GLY A 324 5.68 -18.02 10.32
C GLY A 324 4.32 -18.13 9.63
N ILE A 325 3.83 -19.36 9.54
CA ILE A 325 2.50 -19.66 8.99
C ILE A 325 1.38 -18.96 9.77
N LEU A 326 1.57 -18.74 11.09
CA LEU A 326 0.60 -18.02 11.91
C LEU A 326 0.50 -16.55 11.48
N GLY A 327 1.64 -15.86 11.30
CA GLY A 327 1.65 -14.48 10.83
C GLY A 327 1.09 -14.34 9.42
N LEU A 328 1.42 -15.28 8.53
CA LEU A 328 0.85 -15.32 7.18
C LEU A 328 -0.67 -15.48 7.23
N GLY A 329 -1.18 -16.39 8.06
CA GLY A 329 -2.62 -16.59 8.28
C GLY A 329 -3.30 -15.33 8.82
N ILE A 330 -2.67 -14.63 9.77
CA ILE A 330 -3.19 -13.36 10.32
C ILE A 330 -3.21 -12.26 9.25
N ASN A 331 -2.18 -12.16 8.40
CA ASN A 331 -2.14 -11.19 7.31
C ASN A 331 -3.29 -11.42 6.31
N LEU A 332 -3.44 -12.67 5.83
CA LEU A 332 -4.51 -13.05 4.91
C LEU A 332 -5.89 -12.83 5.52
N TRP A 333 -6.06 -13.18 6.80
CA TRP A 333 -7.29 -12.92 7.54
C TRP A 333 -7.58 -11.42 7.65
N ALA A 334 -6.58 -10.58 7.93
CA ALA A 334 -6.77 -9.14 8.08
C ALA A 334 -7.26 -8.50 6.77
N ILE A 335 -6.70 -8.92 5.63
CA ILE A 335 -7.15 -8.49 4.29
C ILE A 335 -8.58 -9.01 4.02
N TYR A 336 -8.84 -10.30 4.25
CA TYR A 336 -10.17 -10.88 4.07
C TYR A 336 -11.23 -10.17 4.92
N ALA A 337 -10.93 -9.93 6.20
CA ALA A 337 -11.83 -9.29 7.13
C ALA A 337 -12.11 -7.83 6.75
N LEU A 338 -11.09 -7.12 6.23
CA LEU A 338 -11.25 -5.78 5.66
C LEU A 338 -12.24 -5.80 4.49
N PHE A 339 -12.05 -6.67 3.49
CA PHE A 339 -12.97 -6.82 2.36
C PHE A 339 -14.40 -7.18 2.81
N LYS A 340 -14.52 -8.19 3.67
CA LYS A 340 -15.79 -8.70 4.17
C LYS A 340 -16.59 -7.61 4.88
N ASP A 341 -15.95 -6.84 5.75
CA ASP A 341 -16.63 -5.81 6.53
C ASP A 341 -16.96 -4.57 5.68
N VAL A 342 -16.02 -4.14 4.83
CA VAL A 342 -16.22 -2.97 3.94
C VAL A 342 -17.28 -3.23 2.87
N PHE A 343 -17.47 -4.47 2.40
CA PHE A 343 -18.53 -4.79 1.43
C PHE A 343 -19.71 -5.57 2.00
N ARG A 344 -19.79 -5.68 3.34
CA ARG A 344 -20.89 -6.38 4.00
C ARG A 344 -22.25 -5.81 3.56
N ASN A 345 -23.13 -6.69 3.12
CA ASN A 345 -24.48 -6.37 2.63
C ASN A 345 -24.52 -5.46 1.39
N GLN A 346 -23.43 -5.35 0.65
CA GLN A 346 -23.37 -4.62 -0.63
C GLN A 346 -23.32 -5.62 -1.80
N ARG A 347 -24.04 -5.33 -2.89
CA ARG A 347 -24.00 -6.14 -4.12
C ARG A 347 -22.95 -5.57 -5.07
N ILE A 348 -21.68 -5.76 -4.73
CA ILE A 348 -20.56 -5.27 -5.53
C ILE A 348 -20.35 -6.16 -6.75
N HIS A 349 -20.07 -5.56 -7.92
CA HIS A 349 -19.81 -6.31 -9.14
C HIS A 349 -18.50 -7.13 -9.01
N PRO A 350 -18.46 -8.43 -9.39
CA PRO A 350 -17.26 -9.27 -9.21
C PRO A 350 -16.00 -8.71 -9.87
N LEU A 351 -16.14 -8.06 -11.03
CA LEU A 351 -15.02 -7.45 -11.75
C LEU A 351 -14.25 -6.41 -10.91
N ILE A 352 -14.94 -5.53 -10.17
CA ILE A 352 -14.25 -4.52 -9.36
C ILE A 352 -13.58 -5.17 -8.13
N ILE A 353 -14.18 -6.24 -7.58
CA ILE A 353 -13.54 -7.04 -6.52
C ILE A 353 -12.24 -7.68 -7.04
N LEU A 354 -12.26 -8.23 -8.26
CA LEU A 354 -11.05 -8.77 -8.89
C LEU A 354 -9.99 -7.68 -9.07
N VAL A 355 -10.36 -6.49 -9.55
CA VAL A 355 -9.40 -5.37 -9.70
C VAL A 355 -8.78 -4.96 -8.37
N LEU A 356 -9.59 -4.83 -7.31
CA LEU A 356 -9.11 -4.50 -5.97
C LEU A 356 -8.18 -5.59 -5.42
N PHE A 357 -8.55 -6.87 -5.61
CA PHE A 357 -7.71 -8.00 -5.24
C PHE A 357 -6.38 -7.98 -6.01
N CYS A 358 -6.41 -7.78 -7.34
CA CYS A 358 -5.21 -7.66 -8.17
C CYS A 358 -4.33 -6.50 -7.70
N MET A 359 -4.90 -5.35 -7.35
CA MET A 359 -4.16 -4.20 -6.85
C MET A 359 -3.34 -4.53 -5.59
N TRP A 360 -3.96 -5.24 -4.63
CA TRP A 360 -3.27 -5.70 -3.42
C TRP A 360 -2.29 -6.82 -3.72
N ALA A 361 -2.76 -7.90 -4.35
CA ALA A 361 -1.98 -9.12 -4.55
C ALA A 361 -0.73 -8.87 -5.40
N PHE A 362 -0.82 -8.05 -6.45
CA PHE A 362 0.32 -7.73 -7.29
C PHE A 362 1.39 -6.92 -6.53
N ASN A 363 0.96 -5.96 -5.71
CA ASN A 363 1.89 -5.20 -4.88
C ASN A 363 2.52 -6.09 -3.79
N ALA A 364 1.71 -6.92 -3.13
CA ALA A 364 2.16 -7.87 -2.11
C ALA A 364 3.20 -8.85 -2.67
N PHE A 365 2.99 -9.41 -3.87
CA PHE A 365 3.91 -10.36 -4.48
C PHE A 365 5.23 -9.75 -4.95
N PHE A 366 5.18 -8.57 -5.59
CA PHE A 366 6.32 -8.05 -6.35
C PHE A 366 6.99 -6.82 -5.74
N ASN A 367 6.43 -6.23 -4.69
CA ASN A 367 7.00 -5.03 -4.09
C ASN A 367 6.62 -4.85 -2.61
N MET A 368 6.23 -5.91 -1.90
CA MET A 368 5.91 -5.90 -0.46
C MET A 368 4.90 -4.84 0.03
N PHE A 369 3.61 -5.11 -0.12
CA PHE A 369 2.55 -4.16 0.22
C PHE A 369 2.57 -3.65 1.67
N TYR A 370 2.89 -4.47 2.68
CA TYR A 370 2.85 -4.01 4.08
C TYR A 370 4.04 -3.14 4.51
N THR A 371 5.18 -3.25 3.82
CA THR A 371 6.39 -2.47 4.18
C THR A 371 6.37 -1.07 3.56
N TYR A 372 5.72 -0.90 2.40
CA TYR A 372 5.50 0.41 1.81
C TYR A 372 4.27 1.06 2.42
N PHE A 373 4.50 1.77 3.51
CA PHE A 373 3.47 2.36 4.37
C PHE A 373 2.34 3.10 3.62
N CYS A 374 2.67 3.97 2.65
CA CYS A 374 1.65 4.67 1.86
C CYS A 374 0.83 3.71 0.98
N ALA A 375 1.40 2.59 0.51
CA ALA A 375 0.63 1.58 -0.21
C ALA A 375 -0.41 0.95 0.72
N ALA A 376 0.04 0.48 1.89
CA ALA A 376 -0.82 -0.10 2.92
C ALA A 376 -1.94 0.85 3.36
N LEU A 377 -1.62 2.13 3.59
CA LEU A 377 -2.59 3.14 3.96
C LEU A 377 -3.55 3.52 2.83
N SER A 378 -3.10 3.51 1.56
CA SER A 378 -3.97 3.88 0.43
C SER A 378 -5.10 2.88 0.20
N TYR A 379 -4.83 1.59 0.47
CA TYR A 379 -5.69 0.51 0.02
C TYR A 379 -7.10 0.54 0.61
N PRO A 380 -7.31 0.74 1.92
CA PRO A 380 -8.67 0.85 2.45
C PRO A 380 -9.45 2.01 1.85
N PHE A 381 -8.81 3.12 1.45
CA PHE A 381 -9.50 4.21 0.78
C PHE A 381 -10.04 3.83 -0.60
N TYR A 382 -9.37 2.94 -1.35
CA TYR A 382 -9.93 2.40 -2.60
C TYR A 382 -11.17 1.55 -2.34
N LEU A 383 -11.15 0.72 -1.28
CA LEU A 383 -12.31 -0.07 -0.87
C LEU A 383 -13.47 0.84 -0.44
N LEU A 384 -13.17 1.89 0.34
CA LEU A 384 -14.16 2.86 0.82
C LEU A 384 -14.76 3.68 -0.33
N LEU A 385 -13.98 4.06 -1.33
CA LEU A 385 -14.46 4.76 -2.52
C LEU A 385 -15.53 3.92 -3.25
N VAL A 386 -15.26 2.63 -3.47
CA VAL A 386 -16.24 1.71 -4.09
C VAL A 386 -17.45 1.51 -3.19
N ARG A 387 -17.27 1.33 -1.88
CA ARG A 387 -18.39 1.20 -0.93
C ARG A 387 -19.28 2.44 -0.96
N TYR A 388 -18.69 3.63 -1.02
CA TYR A 388 -19.40 4.90 -0.99
C TYR A 388 -20.25 5.11 -2.25
N ASP A 389 -19.74 4.76 -3.44
CA ASP A 389 -20.52 4.75 -4.69
C ASP A 389 -21.79 3.90 -4.57
N TYR A 390 -21.66 2.68 -4.05
CA TYR A 390 -22.78 1.79 -3.84
C TYR A 390 -23.78 2.28 -2.77
N ALA A 391 -23.28 2.85 -1.68
CA ALA A 391 -24.14 3.40 -0.64
C ALA A 391 -24.94 4.62 -1.14
N PHE A 392 -24.30 5.48 -1.95
CA PHE A 392 -24.93 6.67 -2.53
C PHE A 392 -26.01 6.29 -3.56
N LYS A 393 -25.69 5.42 -4.53
CA LYS A 393 -26.66 4.95 -5.53
C LYS A 393 -27.85 4.22 -4.93
N LYS A 394 -27.69 3.57 -3.77
CA LYS A 394 -28.82 2.94 -3.06
C LYS A 394 -29.80 3.97 -2.49
N LEU A 395 -29.34 5.17 -2.13
CA LEU A 395 -30.20 6.26 -1.65
C LEU A 395 -30.92 6.99 -2.79
N GLU A 396 -30.37 7.00 -4.00
CA GLU A 396 -31.04 7.59 -5.17
C GLU A 396 -32.14 6.68 -5.77
N ASN A 397 -32.00 5.36 -5.62
CA ASN A 397 -32.89 4.36 -6.23
C ASN A 397 -33.96 3.77 -5.28
N GLY A 398 -34.02 4.21 -4.02
CA GLY A 398 -34.98 3.74 -3.03
C GLY A 398 -35.61 4.89 -2.28
#